data_AF-A0A8J4EFQ6-F1
#
_entry.id   AF-A0A8J4EFQ6-F1
#
_cell.length_a   1.000
_cell.length_b   1.000
_cell.length_c   1.000
_cell.angle_alpha   90.00
_cell.angle_beta   90.00
_cell.angle_gamma   90.00
#
_symmetry.space_group_name_H-M   'P 1'
#
loop_
_entity.id
_entity.type
_entity.pdbx_description
1 polymer ?
#
loop_
_entity_poly.entity_id
_entity_poly.type
_entity_poly.pdbx_seq_one_letter_code
_entity_poly.pdbx_strand_id
1 'polypeptide(L)'
;MTDQVLRVAVLGDSAMWGQGLARDDTFARLAARRIAQEDRRTLVLAPFSARSGAKLEAARTRDRERRVTLPSGATSTVPDGDRYRFYDTYPALFVADDQATAFLSGRDESMVRDLCGTSNRAACGEVPAVFPTITYQLDQVDDARARRIDLLIVDGSVNDVGIDEALDPLDGSSLDEIDRAVQRFAYERTLRMLERARATFPRAVIAVTGYYSPFSTKTDHDQLVAMAKHMSGRPGWQLWLNDVLTTGFSRWALPFNLGWFTGLFTEDVDELAREVVRRSQFAHTRGLYWMRRAVAEVSPGTGTFFVHPGFRPENSLFADGTPFLHEGYRAPGDGRHEVRDVALEARAAAIPRIGRLPELQRAVQLTNLVGTDLRDHVRDRVLRELTAIRDSLDGPTSMLARLTTVIEDGAGQFQTNVRTAVSAVNREIGRIEVSVIASFLHPNEAGARRYADRIVARHARHRETSLRRDLTRIGGDPMSVRTTLRRYGLRPETGLRAALQNMVVDVLAVEVEAEQTVPGPITIPLSAVPMFLRVAADRRYRIDGPVNGLGVVDTYGDLHLGDIDRLVLETDGPTIFRLRSFRLSVNGTTVFASAKAAPLGTVTFGYPST
;
A
#
# COMPACT_ATOMS: atom_id res chain seq x y z
N MET A 1 29.13 18.19 -30.18
CA MET A 1 27.91 18.12 -29.35
C MET A 1 28.33 17.59 -28.00
N THR A 2 28.14 18.32 -26.91
CA THR A 2 28.38 17.76 -25.57
C THR A 2 27.33 16.69 -25.31
N ASP A 3 27.73 15.45 -25.04
CA ASP A 3 26.80 14.38 -24.66
C ASP A 3 25.94 14.84 -23.48
N GLN A 4 24.68 15.17 -23.76
CA GLN A 4 23.74 15.58 -22.72
C GLN A 4 23.36 14.33 -21.92
N VAL A 5 23.58 14.36 -20.62
CA VAL A 5 23.30 13.22 -19.73
C VAL A 5 22.01 13.48 -18.97
N LEU A 6 21.04 12.56 -18.99
CA LEU A 6 19.85 12.56 -18.12
C LEU A 6 20.16 11.79 -16.85
N ARG A 7 20.23 12.47 -15.71
CA ARG A 7 20.45 11.87 -14.39
C ARG A 7 19.13 11.67 -13.69
N VAL A 8 18.81 10.42 -13.38
CA VAL A 8 17.55 10.03 -12.74
C VAL A 8 17.81 9.41 -11.38
N ALA A 9 17.11 9.89 -10.35
CA ALA A 9 17.04 9.27 -9.05
C ALA A 9 15.73 8.49 -8.91
N VAL A 10 15.78 7.32 -8.26
CA VAL A 10 14.63 6.45 -8.03
C VAL A 10 14.59 6.05 -6.55
N LEU A 11 13.57 6.52 -5.85
CA LEU A 11 13.38 6.33 -4.41
C LEU A 11 11.96 5.84 -4.15
N GLY A 12 11.72 5.03 -3.13
CA GLY A 12 10.39 4.48 -2.91
C GLY A 12 10.35 3.14 -2.21
N ASP A 13 9.24 2.44 -2.39
CA ASP A 13 8.97 1.15 -1.79
C ASP A 13 9.09 -0.04 -2.77
N SER A 14 8.36 -1.14 -2.51
CA SER A 14 8.34 -2.36 -3.32
C SER A 14 7.81 -2.14 -4.74
N ALA A 15 6.86 -1.22 -4.94
CA ALA A 15 6.36 -0.90 -6.27
C ALA A 15 7.49 -0.27 -7.09
N MET A 16 8.11 0.80 -6.60
CA MET A 16 9.26 1.44 -7.26
C MET A 16 10.46 0.50 -7.45
N TRP A 17 10.69 -0.39 -6.49
CA TRP A 17 11.73 -1.42 -6.60
C TRP A 17 11.47 -2.39 -7.76
N GLY A 18 10.21 -2.65 -8.10
CA GLY A 18 9.79 -3.58 -9.13
C GLY A 18 9.86 -5.03 -8.66
N GLN A 19 9.24 -5.31 -7.52
CA GLN A 19 9.25 -6.64 -6.89
C GLN A 19 8.81 -7.75 -7.85
N GLY A 20 9.62 -8.81 -7.96
CA GLY A 20 9.37 -9.91 -8.89
C GLY A 20 9.86 -9.69 -10.32
N LEU A 21 10.30 -8.48 -10.68
CA LEU A 21 10.77 -8.16 -12.04
C LEU A 21 12.28 -8.28 -12.15
N ALA A 22 12.75 -8.54 -13.37
CA ALA A 22 14.15 -8.35 -13.69
C ALA A 22 14.50 -6.87 -13.52
N ARG A 23 15.74 -6.59 -13.11
CA ARG A 23 16.16 -5.21 -12.80
C ARG A 23 15.93 -4.26 -13.96
N ASP A 24 16.12 -4.68 -15.21
CA ASP A 24 15.95 -3.80 -16.36
C ASP A 24 14.50 -3.63 -16.85
N ASP A 25 13.57 -4.37 -16.25
CA ASP A 25 12.14 -4.36 -16.58
C ASP A 25 11.30 -3.65 -15.51
N THR A 26 11.92 -3.10 -14.47
CA THR A 26 11.21 -2.26 -13.50
C THR A 26 10.69 -0.99 -14.17
N PHE A 27 9.49 -0.55 -13.83
CA PHE A 27 8.83 0.56 -14.53
C PHE A 27 9.64 1.86 -14.48
N ALA A 28 10.35 2.12 -13.38
CA ALA A 28 11.17 3.31 -13.21
C ALA A 28 12.35 3.33 -14.21
N ARG A 29 12.97 2.17 -14.44
CA ARG A 29 14.06 1.99 -15.40
C ARG A 29 13.56 2.07 -16.84
N LEU A 30 12.45 1.41 -17.13
CA LEU A 30 11.79 1.50 -18.44
C LEU A 30 11.41 2.95 -18.78
N ALA A 31 10.81 3.68 -17.84
CA ALA A 31 10.45 5.08 -18.01
C ALA A 31 11.69 5.98 -18.22
N ALA A 32 12.68 5.87 -17.34
CA ALA A 32 13.91 6.66 -17.42
C ALA A 32 14.66 6.44 -18.74
N ARG A 33 14.74 5.19 -19.21
CA ARG A 33 15.35 4.83 -20.49
C ARG A 33 14.62 5.48 -21.66
N ARG A 34 13.29 5.39 -21.69
CA ARG A 34 12.48 5.98 -22.75
C ARG A 34 12.54 7.50 -22.76
N ILE A 35 12.49 8.15 -21.59
CA ILE A 35 12.66 9.60 -21.49
C ILE A 35 14.05 10.02 -21.99
N ALA A 36 15.11 9.30 -21.61
CA ALA A 36 16.46 9.56 -22.11
C ALA A 36 16.55 9.43 -23.63
N GLN A 37 15.91 8.40 -24.21
CA GLN A 37 15.84 8.19 -25.66
C GLN A 37 15.08 9.31 -26.38
N GLU A 38 13.89 9.69 -25.91
CA GLU A 38 13.09 10.80 -26.45
C GLU A 38 13.87 12.12 -26.38
N ASP A 39 14.63 12.32 -25.30
CA ASP A 39 15.45 13.51 -25.08
C ASP A 39 16.78 13.50 -25.82
N ARG A 40 17.16 12.38 -26.45
CA ARG A 40 18.48 12.15 -27.04
C ARG A 40 19.62 12.39 -26.04
N ARG A 41 19.43 11.91 -24.81
CA ARG A 41 20.37 12.01 -23.69
C ARG A 41 20.88 10.63 -23.28
N THR A 42 22.11 10.57 -22.79
CA THR A 42 22.63 9.36 -22.14
C THR A 42 22.02 9.22 -20.76
N LEU A 43 21.43 8.07 -20.44
CA LEU A 43 20.84 7.80 -19.13
C LEU A 43 21.90 7.50 -18.08
N VAL A 44 21.80 8.13 -16.91
CA VAL A 44 22.52 7.75 -15.69
C VAL A 44 21.51 7.61 -14.54
N LEU A 45 21.38 6.40 -14.00
CA LEU A 45 20.55 6.12 -12.82
C LEU A 45 21.38 6.25 -11.56
N ALA A 46 21.18 7.30 -10.75
CA ALA A 46 21.90 7.49 -9.51
C ALA A 46 21.22 8.48 -8.54
N PRO A 47 20.80 8.07 -7.33
CA PRO A 47 20.74 6.69 -6.84
C PRO A 47 19.47 5.94 -7.27
N PHE A 48 19.52 4.61 -7.20
CA PHE A 48 18.34 3.75 -7.16
C PHE A 48 18.30 3.14 -5.75
N SER A 49 17.46 3.68 -4.87
CA SER A 49 17.43 3.33 -3.44
C SER A 49 16.08 2.75 -2.97
N ALA A 50 15.12 2.60 -3.88
CA ALA A 50 13.83 2.00 -3.58
C ALA A 50 13.98 0.61 -2.96
N ARG A 51 13.03 0.19 -2.12
CA ARG A 51 13.10 -1.10 -1.42
C ARG A 51 11.75 -1.65 -1.02
N SER A 52 11.61 -2.97 -1.10
CA SER A 52 10.47 -3.68 -0.58
C SER A 52 10.11 -3.35 0.87
N GLY A 53 8.85 -3.00 1.11
CA GLY A 53 8.33 -2.73 2.46
C GLY A 53 8.73 -1.39 3.06
N ALA A 54 9.48 -0.54 2.33
CA ALA A 54 9.88 0.76 2.83
C ALA A 54 8.65 1.62 3.17
N LYS A 55 8.71 2.29 4.31
CA LYS A 55 7.73 3.28 4.75
C LYS A 55 8.24 4.70 4.52
N LEU A 56 7.37 5.70 4.53
CA LEU A 56 7.79 7.11 4.50
C LEU A 56 8.68 7.43 5.70
N GLU A 57 8.26 6.99 6.89
CA GLU A 57 8.97 7.13 8.16
C GLU A 57 8.75 5.87 9.01
N ALA A 58 9.62 5.61 9.99
CA ALA A 58 9.38 4.51 10.92
C ALA A 58 8.26 4.84 11.91
N ALA A 59 7.32 3.91 12.07
CA ALA A 59 6.31 3.98 13.10
C ALA A 59 6.93 3.85 14.50
N ARG A 60 6.38 4.60 15.46
CA ARG A 60 6.71 4.55 16.88
C ARG A 60 5.42 4.44 17.70
N THR A 61 5.41 3.60 18.72
CA THR A 61 4.36 3.55 19.73
C THR A 61 4.79 4.44 20.90
N ARG A 62 4.17 5.62 21.03
CA ARG A 62 4.64 6.69 21.93
C ARG A 62 4.71 6.29 23.41
N ASP A 63 3.85 5.37 23.85
CA ASP A 63 3.67 5.06 25.27
C ASP A 63 4.20 3.68 25.66
N ARG A 64 5.01 3.05 24.79
CA ARG A 64 5.57 1.73 25.04
C ARG A 64 7.05 1.71 24.77
N GLU A 65 7.82 1.40 25.80
CA GLU A 65 9.26 1.19 25.71
C GLU A 65 9.59 -0.30 25.79
N ARG A 66 10.71 -0.67 25.18
CA ARG A 66 11.27 -2.02 25.16
C ARG A 66 12.71 -1.98 25.61
N ARG A 67 13.09 -2.94 26.45
CA ARG A 67 14.49 -3.19 26.79
C ARG A 67 15.08 -4.07 25.69
N VAL A 68 16.21 -3.64 25.12
CA VAL A 68 16.98 -4.39 24.13
C VAL A 68 18.39 -4.66 24.67
N THR A 69 18.96 -5.79 24.29
CA THR A 69 20.37 -6.10 24.56
C THR A 69 21.18 -5.72 23.33
N LEU A 70 22.20 -4.88 23.52
CA LEU A 70 23.16 -4.44 22.51
C LEU A 70 24.23 -5.54 22.28
N PRO A 71 25.00 -5.46 21.18
CA PRO A 71 26.03 -6.47 20.87
C PRO A 71 27.04 -6.73 21.99
N SER A 72 27.39 -5.72 22.80
CA SER A 72 28.29 -5.89 23.95
C SER A 72 27.67 -6.62 25.15
N GLY A 73 26.36 -6.87 25.15
CA GLY A 73 25.58 -7.33 26.29
C GLY A 73 25.00 -6.19 27.15
N ALA A 74 25.37 -4.94 26.87
CA ALA A 74 24.73 -3.78 27.49
C ALA A 74 23.22 -3.74 27.16
N THR A 75 22.42 -3.11 28.02
CA THR A 75 20.99 -2.98 27.77
C THR A 75 20.60 -1.53 27.51
N SER A 76 19.73 -1.29 26.54
CA SER A 76 19.14 0.02 26.24
C SER A 76 17.63 -0.05 26.31
N THR A 77 16.99 1.08 26.63
CA THR A 77 15.54 1.25 26.51
C THR A 77 15.24 2.03 25.23
N VAL A 78 14.33 1.52 24.40
CA VAL A 78 13.95 2.12 23.13
C VAL A 78 12.44 2.14 22.97
N PRO A 79 11.86 3.11 22.23
CA PRO A 79 10.44 3.07 21.89
C PRO A 79 10.11 1.80 21.10
N ASP A 80 8.96 1.19 21.39
CA ASP A 80 8.38 0.15 20.55
C ASP A 80 8.00 0.75 19.19
N GLY A 81 8.05 -0.06 18.14
CA GLY A 81 7.85 0.39 16.76
C GLY A 81 8.74 -0.33 15.77
N ASP A 82 8.83 0.21 14.56
CA ASP A 82 9.48 -0.48 13.43
C ASP A 82 10.98 -0.73 13.68
N ARG A 83 11.68 0.22 14.30
CA ARG A 83 13.13 0.08 14.61
C ARG A 83 13.39 -1.02 15.62
N TYR A 84 12.64 -1.04 16.73
CA TYR A 84 12.75 -2.12 17.71
C TYR A 84 12.48 -3.47 17.06
N ARG A 85 11.38 -3.60 16.29
CA ARG A 85 11.01 -4.86 15.63
C ARG A 85 12.06 -5.33 14.63
N PHE A 86 12.65 -4.41 13.87
CA PHE A 86 13.72 -4.74 12.93
C PHE A 86 14.99 -5.18 13.65
N TYR A 87 15.41 -4.45 14.68
CA TYR A 87 16.56 -4.82 15.51
C TYR A 87 16.36 -6.19 16.17
N ASP A 88 15.17 -6.42 16.73
CA ASP A 88 14.78 -7.70 17.33
C ASP A 88 14.87 -8.83 16.31
N THR A 89 14.42 -8.61 15.07
CA THR A 89 14.34 -9.64 14.01
C THR A 89 15.70 -9.99 13.38
N TYR A 90 16.61 -9.01 13.30
CA TYR A 90 17.89 -9.12 12.63
C TYR A 90 19.07 -8.67 13.51
N PRO A 91 19.23 -9.23 14.73
CA PRO A 91 20.25 -8.78 15.68
C PRO A 91 21.68 -8.95 15.12
N ALA A 92 21.90 -9.97 14.28
CA ALA A 92 23.19 -10.26 13.67
C ALA A 92 23.70 -9.16 12.71
N LEU A 93 22.85 -8.24 12.26
CA LEU A 93 23.28 -7.10 11.43
C LEU A 93 24.02 -6.02 12.23
N PHE A 94 23.91 -6.06 13.57
CA PHE A 94 24.47 -5.07 14.47
C PHE A 94 25.68 -5.67 15.16
N VAL A 95 26.88 -5.33 14.69
CA VAL A 95 28.13 -5.89 15.23
C VAL A 95 28.72 -5.04 16.36
N ALA A 96 28.19 -3.82 16.55
CA ALA A 96 28.65 -2.89 17.58
C ALA A 96 27.50 -2.07 18.19
N ASP A 97 27.67 -1.67 19.46
CA ASP A 97 26.68 -0.89 20.23
C ASP A 97 26.36 0.46 19.61
N ASP A 98 27.36 1.14 19.02
CA ASP A 98 27.21 2.44 18.38
C ASP A 98 26.34 2.36 17.12
N GLN A 99 26.54 1.32 16.31
CA GLN A 99 25.73 1.00 15.14
C GLN A 99 24.27 0.69 15.54
N ALA A 100 24.07 -0.18 16.54
CA ALA A 100 22.74 -0.49 17.08
C ALA A 100 22.04 0.77 17.60
N THR A 101 22.74 1.59 18.37
CA THR A 101 22.22 2.84 18.94
C THR A 101 21.90 3.87 17.86
N ALA A 102 22.75 4.01 16.83
CA ALA A 102 22.49 4.90 15.69
C ALA A 102 21.23 4.49 14.93
N PHE A 103 21.02 3.18 14.72
CA PHE A 103 19.80 2.66 14.11
C PHE A 103 18.55 2.89 14.96
N LEU A 104 18.60 2.48 16.22
CA LEU A 104 17.47 2.56 17.14
C LEU A 104 17.04 4.02 17.39
N SER A 105 17.99 4.97 17.36
CA SER A 105 17.70 6.41 17.40
C SER A 105 17.22 6.99 16.06
N GLY A 106 17.46 6.28 14.95
CA GLY A 106 17.13 6.69 13.60
C GLY A 106 18.11 7.64 12.93
N ARG A 107 19.33 7.73 13.45
CA ARG A 107 20.43 8.50 12.85
C ARG A 107 21.03 7.78 11.64
N ASP A 108 21.00 6.45 11.63
CA ASP A 108 21.55 5.67 10.53
C ASP A 108 20.71 4.42 10.22
N GLU A 109 20.30 4.24 8.97
CA GLU A 109 19.60 3.04 8.47
C GLU A 109 20.46 2.28 7.43
N SER A 110 21.75 2.61 7.33
CA SER A 110 22.65 2.10 6.28
C SER A 110 22.92 0.60 6.38
N MET A 111 22.94 0.05 7.59
CA MET A 111 23.20 -1.37 7.85
C MET A 111 22.20 -2.30 7.18
N VAL A 112 21.01 -1.79 6.86
CA VAL A 112 19.96 -2.60 6.25
C VAL A 112 20.31 -2.94 4.80
N ARG A 113 21.31 -2.28 4.20
CA ARG A 113 21.90 -2.65 2.90
C ARG A 113 22.61 -4.00 2.94
N ASP A 114 23.00 -4.47 4.12
CA ASP A 114 23.71 -5.74 4.30
C ASP A 114 22.79 -6.88 4.76
N LEU A 115 21.45 -6.68 4.75
CA LEU A 115 20.45 -7.69 5.18
C LEU A 115 20.64 -9.08 4.55
N CYS A 116 21.18 -9.15 3.33
CA CYS A 116 21.39 -10.40 2.58
C CYS A 116 22.85 -10.56 2.13
N GLY A 117 23.76 -9.91 2.86
CA GLY A 117 25.20 -9.97 2.59
C GLY A 117 25.64 -9.17 1.37
N THR A 118 26.94 -9.01 1.23
CA THR A 118 27.58 -8.23 0.15
C THR A 118 27.42 -8.90 -1.22
N SER A 119 27.32 -10.23 -1.27
CA SER A 119 27.18 -11.02 -2.49
C SER A 119 25.79 -10.97 -3.12
N ASN A 120 24.73 -10.63 -2.35
CA ASN A 120 23.35 -10.67 -2.85
C ASN A 120 22.59 -9.33 -2.69
N ARG A 121 23.32 -8.19 -2.71
CA ARG A 121 22.74 -6.84 -2.55
C ARG A 121 21.62 -6.53 -3.54
N ALA A 122 21.68 -7.07 -4.77
CA ALA A 122 20.66 -6.87 -5.78
C ALA A 122 19.34 -7.60 -5.47
N ALA A 123 19.36 -8.67 -4.68
CA ALA A 123 18.16 -9.35 -4.20
C ALA A 123 17.65 -8.77 -2.87
N CYS A 124 18.46 -8.00 -2.14
CA CYS A 124 18.03 -7.43 -0.86
C CYS A 124 16.87 -6.47 -0.94
N GLY A 125 16.71 -5.79 -2.06
CA GLY A 125 15.53 -4.96 -2.24
C GLY A 125 14.24 -5.76 -2.43
N GLU A 126 14.32 -7.07 -2.73
CA GLU A 126 13.16 -7.97 -2.88
C GLU A 126 12.64 -8.53 -1.55
N VAL A 127 13.44 -8.50 -0.49
CA VAL A 127 13.04 -8.99 0.84
C VAL A 127 12.34 -7.86 1.58
N PRO A 128 11.04 -7.99 1.92
CA PRO A 128 10.29 -6.93 2.59
C PRO A 128 10.95 -6.49 3.90
N ALA A 129 11.23 -5.19 4.01
CA ALA A 129 11.75 -4.56 5.20
C ALA A 129 11.40 -3.07 5.24
N VAL A 130 11.01 -2.55 6.40
CA VAL A 130 10.70 -1.13 6.59
C VAL A 130 11.85 -0.18 6.23
N PHE A 131 13.09 -0.68 6.30
CA PHE A 131 14.30 0.12 6.19
C PHE A 131 15.11 -0.16 4.93
N PRO A 132 15.73 0.86 4.31
CA PRO A 132 15.64 2.26 4.69
C PRO A 132 14.26 2.85 4.38
N THR A 133 13.79 3.72 5.27
CA THR A 133 12.62 4.56 5.04
C THR A 133 12.87 5.48 3.86
N ILE A 134 11.81 5.90 3.16
CA ILE A 134 11.92 6.78 1.99
C ILE A 134 12.54 8.13 2.39
N THR A 135 12.22 8.63 3.58
CA THR A 135 12.84 9.84 4.13
C THR A 135 14.36 9.67 4.30
N TYR A 136 14.83 8.52 4.81
CA TYR A 136 16.25 8.26 4.88
C TYR A 136 16.87 8.08 3.49
N GLN A 137 16.18 7.43 2.54
CA GLN A 137 16.65 7.31 1.16
C GLN A 137 16.91 8.68 0.51
N LEU A 138 16.09 9.70 0.80
CA LEU A 138 16.29 11.10 0.40
C LEU A 138 17.55 11.69 1.04
N ASP A 139 17.73 11.49 2.34
CA ASP A 139 18.83 12.07 3.13
C ASP A 139 20.20 11.53 2.78
N GLN A 140 20.26 10.30 2.27
CA GLN A 140 21.52 9.68 1.85
C GLN A 140 22.05 10.19 0.51
N VAL A 141 21.34 11.10 -0.16
CA VAL A 141 21.82 11.70 -1.40
C VAL A 141 22.61 12.96 -1.08
N ASP A 142 23.93 12.90 -1.28
CA ASP A 142 24.81 14.04 -1.06
C ASP A 142 24.42 15.25 -1.95
N ASP A 143 24.61 16.47 -1.44
CA ASP A 143 24.25 17.73 -2.11
C ASP A 143 24.80 17.83 -3.54
N ALA A 144 26.04 17.39 -3.75
CA ALA A 144 26.70 17.49 -5.05
C ALA A 144 26.05 16.56 -6.09
N ARG A 145 25.61 15.38 -5.68
CA ARG A 145 24.81 14.47 -6.51
C ARG A 145 23.40 15.00 -6.69
N ALA A 146 22.73 15.42 -5.61
CA ALA A 146 21.33 15.85 -5.65
C ALA A 146 21.10 17.04 -6.60
N ARG A 147 22.02 18.01 -6.62
CA ARG A 147 21.99 19.17 -7.54
C ARG A 147 22.17 18.81 -9.02
N ARG A 148 22.61 17.59 -9.34
CA ARG A 148 22.80 17.10 -10.71
C ARG A 148 21.63 16.27 -11.22
N ILE A 149 20.67 15.92 -10.37
CA ILE A 149 19.51 15.12 -10.77
C ILE A 149 18.56 15.98 -11.61
N ASP A 150 18.19 15.44 -12.78
CA ASP A 150 17.25 16.04 -13.71
C ASP A 150 15.82 15.57 -13.45
N LEU A 151 15.66 14.30 -13.05
CA LEU A 151 14.38 13.64 -12.79
C LEU A 151 14.47 12.80 -11.51
N LEU A 152 13.54 12.99 -10.59
CA LEU A 152 13.30 12.10 -9.46
C LEU A 152 12.00 11.36 -9.72
N ILE A 153 12.01 10.04 -9.68
CA ILE A 153 10.81 9.20 -9.67
C ILE A 153 10.65 8.66 -8.24
N VAL A 154 9.49 8.91 -7.63
CA VAL A 154 9.23 8.57 -6.23
C VAL A 154 7.81 8.07 -5.98
N ASP A 155 7.69 7.08 -5.09
CA ASP A 155 6.44 6.66 -4.45
C ASP A 155 6.63 6.51 -2.93
N GLY A 156 5.56 6.12 -2.25
CA GLY A 156 5.52 5.90 -0.82
C GLY A 156 4.11 6.08 -0.27
N SER A 157 3.91 5.67 0.99
CA SER A 157 2.71 5.76 1.84
C SER A 157 1.88 4.49 2.02
N VAL A 158 1.84 3.56 1.05
CA VAL A 158 0.94 2.39 1.16
C VAL A 158 1.31 1.47 2.33
N ASN A 159 2.61 1.27 2.58
CA ASN A 159 3.11 0.48 3.72
C ASN A 159 2.89 1.18 5.07
N ASP A 160 2.77 2.51 5.08
CA ASP A 160 2.48 3.29 6.28
C ASP A 160 1.00 3.20 6.69
N VAL A 161 0.10 3.04 5.71
CA VAL A 161 -1.35 2.87 5.94
C VAL A 161 -1.66 1.52 6.60
N GLY A 162 -0.84 0.49 6.38
CA GLY A 162 -1.12 -0.87 6.82
C GLY A 162 -2.11 -1.54 5.87
N ILE A 163 -1.64 -1.88 4.66
CA ILE A 163 -2.51 -2.45 3.62
C ILE A 163 -3.17 -3.77 4.05
N ASP A 164 -2.50 -4.54 4.90
CA ASP A 164 -3.04 -5.72 5.57
C ASP A 164 -4.25 -5.37 6.44
N GLU A 165 -4.14 -4.35 7.30
CA GLU A 165 -5.26 -3.86 8.11
C GLU A 165 -6.38 -3.24 7.27
N ALA A 166 -6.02 -2.61 6.14
CA ALA A 166 -6.98 -2.01 5.24
C ALA A 166 -7.80 -3.06 4.47
N LEU A 167 -7.19 -4.19 4.11
CA LEU A 167 -7.83 -5.25 3.32
C LEU A 167 -8.56 -6.29 4.18
N ASP A 168 -8.24 -6.41 5.47
CA ASP A 168 -8.87 -7.38 6.38
C ASP A 168 -10.35 -7.02 6.65
N PRO A 169 -11.32 -7.82 6.19
CA PRO A 169 -12.74 -7.52 6.36
C PRO A 169 -13.27 -7.81 7.77
N LEU A 170 -12.56 -8.60 8.58
CA LEU A 170 -13.03 -9.12 9.87
C LEU A 170 -12.53 -8.29 11.05
N ASP A 171 -11.21 -8.20 11.18
CA ASP A 171 -10.53 -7.54 12.30
C ASP A 171 -9.78 -6.27 11.85
N GLY A 172 -9.83 -5.96 10.56
CA GLY A 172 -9.19 -4.79 10.00
C GLY A 172 -9.81 -3.49 10.48
N SER A 173 -9.05 -2.42 10.29
CA SER A 173 -9.49 -1.05 10.58
C SER A 173 -10.86 -0.78 9.92
N SER A 174 -11.75 -0.07 10.60
CA SER A 174 -12.98 0.44 9.98
C SER A 174 -12.66 1.34 8.78
N LEU A 175 -13.60 1.53 7.84
CA LEU A 175 -13.37 2.42 6.69
C LEU A 175 -12.99 3.86 7.11
N ASP A 176 -13.51 4.35 8.24
CA ASP A 176 -13.15 5.66 8.80
C ASP A 176 -11.73 5.68 9.40
N GLU A 177 -11.25 4.57 9.98
CA GLU A 177 -9.87 4.43 10.42
C GLU A 177 -8.92 4.35 9.23
N ILE A 178 -9.29 3.58 8.19
CA ILE A 178 -8.58 3.51 6.92
C ILE A 178 -8.49 4.91 6.30
N ASP A 179 -9.60 5.65 6.18
CA ASP A 179 -9.57 7.00 5.59
C ASP A 179 -8.68 7.96 6.40
N ARG A 180 -8.72 7.89 7.74
CA ARG A 180 -7.82 8.68 8.61
C ARG A 180 -6.35 8.30 8.42
N ALA A 181 -6.06 7.01 8.27
CA ALA A 181 -4.70 6.53 8.00
C ALA A 181 -4.23 6.98 6.62
N VAL A 182 -5.06 6.81 5.59
CA VAL A 182 -4.78 7.26 4.22
C VAL A 182 -4.57 8.77 4.20
N GLN A 183 -5.45 9.58 4.80
CA GLN A 183 -5.26 11.04 4.85
C GLN A 183 -3.94 11.41 5.54
N ARG A 184 -3.62 10.77 6.67
CA ARG A 184 -2.37 11.02 7.39
C ARG A 184 -1.14 10.70 6.54
N PHE A 185 -1.12 9.55 5.86
CA PHE A 185 0.07 9.07 5.18
C PHE A 185 0.13 9.50 3.72
N ALA A 186 -0.93 9.27 2.96
CA ALA A 186 -1.03 9.61 1.54
C ALA A 186 -1.08 11.12 1.28
N TYR A 187 -1.59 11.93 2.23
CA TYR A 187 -1.56 13.39 2.14
C TYR A 187 -0.51 14.03 3.06
N GLU A 188 -0.68 14.03 4.38
CA GLU A 188 0.16 14.87 5.26
C GLU A 188 1.65 14.46 5.25
N ARG A 189 1.93 13.16 5.32
CA ARG A 189 3.32 12.64 5.32
C ARG A 189 3.92 12.68 3.92
N THR A 190 3.17 12.33 2.88
CA THR A 190 3.60 12.50 1.49
C THR A 190 3.93 13.97 1.18
N LEU A 191 3.10 14.93 1.61
CA LEU A 191 3.39 16.35 1.42
C LEU A 191 4.74 16.75 2.04
N ARG A 192 4.99 16.37 3.31
CA ARG A 192 6.29 16.59 3.97
C ARG A 192 7.45 15.91 3.25
N MET A 193 7.25 14.68 2.78
CA MET A 193 8.24 13.95 1.99
C MET A 193 8.56 14.70 0.68
N LEU A 194 7.54 15.23 -0.01
CA LEU A 194 7.71 15.99 -1.25
C LEU A 194 8.37 17.35 -1.04
N GLU A 195 8.06 18.05 0.06
CA GLU A 195 8.75 19.28 0.46
C GLU A 195 10.24 19.01 0.70
N ARG A 196 10.55 17.92 1.42
CA ARG A 196 11.93 17.47 1.63
C ARG A 196 12.61 17.09 0.33
N ALA A 197 11.95 16.32 -0.53
CA ALA A 197 12.47 15.95 -1.84
C ALA A 197 12.76 17.18 -2.71
N ARG A 198 11.88 18.20 -2.69
CA ARG A 198 12.12 19.46 -3.38
C ARG A 198 13.33 20.21 -2.83
N ALA A 199 13.52 20.23 -1.50
CA ALA A 199 14.69 20.83 -0.88
C ALA A 199 15.99 20.10 -1.26
N THR A 200 15.99 18.76 -1.25
CA THR A 200 17.15 17.93 -1.62
C THR A 200 17.47 18.03 -3.12
N PHE A 201 16.44 18.01 -3.98
CA PHE A 201 16.58 18.02 -5.45
C PHE A 201 16.04 19.31 -6.06
N PRO A 202 16.70 20.47 -5.84
CA PRO A 202 16.14 21.77 -6.21
C PRO A 202 15.95 21.94 -7.73
N ARG A 203 16.67 21.17 -8.55
CA ARG A 203 16.63 21.24 -10.03
C ARG A 203 15.81 20.13 -10.68
N ALA A 204 15.48 19.07 -9.95
CA ALA A 204 14.85 17.90 -10.55
C ALA A 204 13.37 18.18 -10.86
N VAL A 205 12.91 17.62 -11.96
CA VAL A 205 11.49 17.32 -12.15
C VAL A 205 11.15 16.15 -11.22
N ILE A 206 10.07 16.22 -10.45
CA ILE A 206 9.68 15.17 -9.50
C ILE A 206 8.41 14.49 -10.01
N ALA A 207 8.51 13.23 -10.41
CA ALA A 207 7.39 12.38 -10.78
C ALA A 207 6.96 11.53 -9.58
N VAL A 208 5.76 11.78 -9.07
CA VAL A 208 5.17 11.04 -7.95
C VAL A 208 4.18 10.03 -8.50
N THR A 209 4.43 8.74 -8.33
CA THR A 209 3.52 7.69 -8.83
C THR A 209 2.48 7.33 -7.78
N GLY A 210 1.22 7.18 -8.19
CA GLY A 210 0.18 6.59 -7.35
C GLY A 210 0.19 5.07 -7.38
N TYR A 211 -0.56 4.45 -6.45
CA TYR A 211 -0.78 3.00 -6.41
C TYR A 211 -2.04 2.60 -7.17
N TYR A 212 -2.27 1.28 -7.30
CA TYR A 212 -3.45 0.67 -7.91
C TYR A 212 -4.23 -0.14 -6.87
N SER A 213 -5.49 -0.46 -7.15
CA SER A 213 -6.27 -1.41 -6.35
C SER A 213 -5.86 -2.85 -6.68
N PRO A 214 -5.41 -3.67 -5.71
CA PRO A 214 -5.14 -5.08 -5.96
C PRO A 214 -6.39 -5.86 -6.34
N PHE A 215 -7.55 -5.51 -5.77
CA PHE A 215 -8.82 -6.17 -6.04
C PHE A 215 -9.84 -5.19 -6.63
N SER A 216 -10.76 -5.69 -7.46
CA SER A 216 -11.85 -4.89 -8.01
C SER A 216 -13.12 -5.71 -8.18
N THR A 217 -14.18 -5.07 -8.67
CA THR A 217 -15.43 -5.75 -9.05
C THR A 217 -15.27 -6.74 -10.20
N LYS A 218 -14.10 -6.80 -10.83
CA LYS A 218 -13.74 -7.78 -11.87
C LYS A 218 -12.86 -8.92 -11.35
N THR A 219 -12.40 -8.86 -10.10
CA THR A 219 -11.66 -9.96 -9.45
C THR A 219 -12.55 -11.19 -9.37
N ASP A 220 -12.05 -12.33 -9.85
CA ASP A 220 -12.72 -13.61 -9.74
C ASP A 220 -12.96 -13.98 -8.28
N HIS A 221 -14.23 -14.27 -7.99
CA HIS A 221 -14.70 -14.48 -6.63
C HIS A 221 -14.10 -15.74 -6.01
N ASP A 222 -14.12 -16.85 -6.74
CA ASP A 222 -13.68 -18.15 -6.23
C ASP A 222 -12.17 -18.15 -5.94
N GLN A 223 -11.38 -17.49 -6.79
CA GLN A 223 -9.95 -17.30 -6.57
C GLN A 223 -9.66 -16.40 -5.36
N LEU A 224 -10.45 -15.34 -5.15
CA LEU A 224 -10.31 -14.48 -3.97
C LEU A 224 -10.63 -15.27 -2.69
N VAL A 225 -11.70 -16.07 -2.70
CA VAL A 225 -12.06 -16.96 -1.59
C VAL A 225 -10.98 -18.00 -1.34
N ALA A 226 -10.43 -18.61 -2.39
CA ALA A 226 -9.33 -19.57 -2.28
C ALA A 226 -8.07 -18.92 -1.68
N MET A 227 -7.73 -17.71 -2.10
CA MET A 227 -6.63 -16.92 -1.55
C MET A 227 -6.87 -16.61 -0.07
N ALA A 228 -8.06 -16.12 0.30
CA ALA A 228 -8.40 -15.79 1.69
C ALA A 228 -8.37 -17.03 2.61
N LYS A 229 -8.96 -18.15 2.15
CA LYS A 229 -8.89 -19.45 2.83
C LYS A 229 -7.44 -19.85 3.09
N HIS A 230 -6.56 -19.63 2.13
CA HIS A 230 -5.16 -19.98 2.29
C HIS A 230 -4.37 -19.00 3.18
N MET A 231 -4.51 -17.68 2.99
CA MET A 231 -3.85 -16.67 3.84
C MET A 231 -4.24 -16.78 5.33
N SER A 232 -5.38 -17.39 5.63
CA SER A 232 -5.77 -17.72 7.02
C SER A 232 -4.86 -18.75 7.72
N GLY A 233 -3.94 -19.41 6.99
CA GLY A 233 -2.88 -20.25 7.58
C GLY A 233 -3.34 -21.58 8.18
N ARG A 234 -4.56 -22.06 7.88
CA ARG A 234 -5.03 -23.37 8.38
C ARG A 234 -4.42 -24.51 7.56
N PRO A 235 -3.74 -25.49 8.18
CA PRO A 235 -3.38 -26.73 7.47
C PRO A 235 -4.66 -27.42 6.98
N GLY A 236 -4.64 -27.96 5.75
CA GLY A 236 -5.83 -28.47 5.06
C GLY A 236 -6.70 -29.47 5.84
N TRP A 237 -6.13 -30.17 6.82
CA TRP A 237 -6.87 -31.07 7.70
C TRP A 237 -7.79 -30.35 8.71
N GLN A 238 -7.48 -29.11 9.13
CA GLN A 238 -8.37 -28.32 10.00
C GLN A 238 -9.58 -27.77 9.25
N LEU A 239 -9.45 -27.53 7.95
CA LEU A 239 -10.57 -27.18 7.07
C LEU A 239 -11.49 -28.39 6.87
N TRP A 240 -10.90 -29.58 6.68
CA TRP A 240 -11.63 -30.85 6.62
C TRP A 240 -12.30 -31.24 7.95
N LEU A 241 -11.63 -31.05 9.11
CA LEU A 241 -12.22 -31.32 10.43
C LEU A 241 -13.38 -30.38 10.74
N ASN A 242 -13.32 -29.13 10.29
CA ASN A 242 -14.43 -28.19 10.43
C ASN A 242 -15.62 -28.57 9.57
N ASP A 243 -15.43 -28.99 8.31
CA ASP A 243 -16.50 -29.52 7.46
C ASP A 243 -17.20 -30.73 8.10
N VAL A 244 -16.44 -31.63 8.75
CA VAL A 244 -16.97 -32.81 9.44
C VAL A 244 -17.69 -32.44 10.76
N LEU A 245 -17.20 -31.45 11.51
CA LEU A 245 -17.77 -31.04 12.79
C LEU A 245 -18.98 -30.10 12.65
N THR A 246 -19.06 -29.27 11.61
CA THR A 246 -20.24 -28.44 11.32
C THR A 246 -21.49 -29.25 10.94
N THR A 247 -21.32 -30.51 10.52
CA THR A 247 -22.44 -31.42 10.23
C THR A 247 -22.90 -32.28 11.42
N GLY A 248 -22.22 -32.27 12.58
CA GLY A 248 -22.40 -33.38 13.54
C GLY A 248 -22.39 -33.17 15.04
N PHE A 249 -21.72 -32.17 15.64
CA PHE A 249 -21.58 -32.17 17.11
C PHE A 249 -21.44 -30.78 17.74
N SER A 250 -21.83 -30.68 19.02
CA SER A 250 -22.42 -29.53 19.69
C SER A 250 -21.53 -28.30 19.99
N ARG A 251 -22.21 -27.14 19.91
CA ARG A 251 -21.81 -25.73 20.14
C ARG A 251 -21.26 -25.35 21.53
N TRP A 252 -20.81 -26.25 22.41
CA TRP A 252 -20.86 -25.99 23.87
C TRP A 252 -19.61 -26.18 24.74
N ALA A 253 -18.36 -26.09 24.23
CA ALA A 253 -17.20 -26.13 25.13
C ALA A 253 -15.86 -25.55 24.60
N LEU A 254 -15.72 -24.22 24.43
CA LEU A 254 -14.39 -23.56 24.47
C LEU A 254 -14.50 -22.09 24.93
N PRO A 255 -13.85 -21.69 26.05
CA PRO A 255 -13.72 -20.30 26.45
C PRO A 255 -12.34 -19.76 26.02
N PHE A 256 -12.24 -19.18 24.82
CA PHE A 256 -11.00 -18.50 24.37
C PHE A 256 -11.30 -17.24 23.57
N ASN A 257 -10.47 -16.22 23.81
CA ASN A 257 -10.44 -14.93 23.14
C ASN A 257 -9.83 -15.13 21.74
N LEU A 258 -10.70 -15.30 20.74
CA LEU A 258 -10.45 -15.84 19.40
C LEU A 258 -11.07 -14.92 18.32
N GLY A 259 -10.90 -13.60 18.44
CA GLY A 259 -11.52 -12.57 17.56
C GLY A 259 -11.38 -12.86 16.05
N TRP A 260 -10.15 -13.13 15.60
CA TRP A 260 -9.79 -13.60 14.25
C TRP A 260 -10.39 -14.93 13.78
N PHE A 261 -10.97 -15.76 14.66
CA PHE A 261 -11.11 -17.19 14.39
C PHE A 261 -12.49 -17.82 14.61
N THR A 262 -13.46 -17.14 15.25
CA THR A 262 -14.83 -17.67 15.38
C THR A 262 -15.89 -17.03 14.49
N GLY A 263 -15.63 -15.87 13.85
CA GLY A 263 -16.61 -15.20 12.96
C GLY A 263 -16.84 -15.93 11.62
N LEU A 264 -15.85 -16.68 11.14
CA LEU A 264 -15.86 -17.31 9.81
C LEU A 264 -16.78 -18.53 9.63
N PHE A 265 -17.55 -18.94 10.65
CA PHE A 265 -18.51 -20.05 10.53
C PHE A 265 -19.97 -19.61 10.65
N THR A 266 -20.21 -18.30 10.72
CA THR A 266 -21.57 -17.72 10.64
C THR A 266 -21.72 -16.67 9.55
N GLU A 267 -20.62 -16.10 9.06
CA GLU A 267 -20.65 -15.02 8.07
C GLU A 267 -20.53 -15.55 6.64
N ASP A 268 -21.32 -14.96 5.75
CA ASP A 268 -21.37 -15.25 4.32
C ASP A 268 -19.97 -15.00 3.72
N VAL A 269 -19.26 -16.05 3.32
CA VAL A 269 -17.93 -15.95 2.66
C VAL A 269 -18.01 -15.02 1.45
N ASP A 270 -19.17 -14.96 0.80
CA ASP A 270 -19.38 -14.08 -0.34
C ASP A 270 -19.38 -12.60 0.09
N GLU A 271 -19.92 -12.29 1.27
CA GLU A 271 -19.91 -10.97 1.86
C GLU A 271 -18.49 -10.51 2.22
N LEU A 272 -17.67 -11.40 2.77
CA LEU A 272 -16.27 -11.09 3.08
C LEU A 272 -15.45 -10.80 1.82
N ALA A 273 -15.61 -11.59 0.77
CA ALA A 273 -14.94 -11.34 -0.51
C ALA A 273 -15.39 -10.02 -1.15
N ARG A 274 -16.70 -9.70 -1.10
CA ARG A 274 -17.23 -8.39 -1.51
C ARG A 274 -16.64 -7.25 -0.67
N GLU A 275 -16.46 -7.49 0.63
CA GLU A 275 -15.90 -6.50 1.54
C GLU A 275 -14.43 -6.21 1.27
N VAL A 276 -13.61 -7.24 0.98
CA VAL A 276 -12.21 -7.07 0.58
C VAL A 276 -12.10 -6.21 -0.68
N VAL A 277 -12.94 -6.48 -1.69
CA VAL A 277 -13.00 -5.66 -2.91
C VAL A 277 -13.38 -4.22 -2.59
N ARG A 278 -14.42 -4.01 -1.78
CA ARG A 278 -14.89 -2.67 -1.36
C ARG A 278 -13.77 -1.91 -0.65
N ARG A 279 -13.13 -2.52 0.34
CA ARG A 279 -12.03 -1.94 1.11
C ARG A 279 -10.82 -1.62 0.24
N SER A 280 -10.43 -2.53 -0.64
CA SER A 280 -9.34 -2.33 -1.60
C SER A 280 -9.58 -1.10 -2.49
N GLN A 281 -10.76 -1.01 -3.11
CA GLN A 281 -11.12 0.10 -3.98
C GLN A 281 -11.25 1.42 -3.19
N PHE A 282 -11.81 1.36 -1.98
CA PHE A 282 -11.92 2.51 -1.09
C PHE A 282 -10.53 3.06 -0.72
N ALA A 283 -9.64 2.22 -0.20
CA ALA A 283 -8.28 2.63 0.19
C ALA A 283 -7.49 3.18 -1.01
N HIS A 284 -7.58 2.52 -2.18
CA HIS A 284 -6.95 2.95 -3.43
C HIS A 284 -7.42 4.34 -3.87
N THR A 285 -8.73 4.53 -4.04
CA THR A 285 -9.29 5.79 -4.54
C THR A 285 -9.04 6.94 -3.58
N ARG A 286 -9.20 6.73 -2.26
CA ARG A 286 -8.82 7.73 -1.24
C ARG A 286 -7.32 8.04 -1.28
N GLY A 287 -6.47 7.02 -1.43
CA GLY A 287 -5.02 7.17 -1.56
C GLY A 287 -4.64 8.06 -2.74
N LEU A 288 -5.17 7.76 -3.92
CA LEU A 288 -4.95 8.58 -5.12
C LEU A 288 -5.38 10.03 -4.91
N TYR A 289 -6.59 10.27 -4.35
CA TYR A 289 -7.08 11.62 -4.08
C TYR A 289 -6.13 12.41 -3.18
N TRP A 290 -5.72 11.81 -2.05
CA TRP A 290 -4.89 12.46 -1.04
C TRP A 290 -3.44 12.68 -1.51
N MET A 291 -2.83 11.70 -2.21
CA MET A 291 -1.52 11.89 -2.85
C MET A 291 -1.59 12.99 -3.91
N ARG A 292 -2.67 13.03 -4.69
CA ARG A 292 -2.84 14.03 -5.73
C ARG A 292 -2.92 15.44 -5.16
N ARG A 293 -3.64 15.59 -4.04
CA ARG A 293 -3.70 16.83 -3.28
C ARG A 293 -2.32 17.26 -2.77
N ALA A 294 -1.55 16.34 -2.18
CA ALA A 294 -0.18 16.65 -1.72
C ALA A 294 0.70 17.16 -2.86
N VAL A 295 0.62 16.54 -4.05
CA VAL A 295 1.33 16.99 -5.24
C VAL A 295 0.89 18.37 -5.71
N ALA A 296 -0.41 18.67 -5.68
CA ALA A 296 -0.92 19.98 -6.07
C ALA A 296 -0.43 21.09 -5.12
N GLU A 297 -0.37 20.81 -3.82
CA GLU A 297 0.05 21.78 -2.80
C GLU A 297 1.55 22.06 -2.81
N VAL A 298 2.42 21.06 -3.05
CA VAL A 298 3.87 21.28 -3.15
C VAL A 298 4.28 22.02 -4.45
N SER A 299 3.36 22.17 -5.41
CA SER A 299 3.70 22.54 -6.79
C SER A 299 3.10 23.84 -7.35
N PRO A 300 3.26 25.02 -6.71
CA PRO A 300 3.14 26.30 -7.41
C PRO A 300 4.37 26.55 -8.30
N GLY A 301 4.56 25.76 -9.36
CA GLY A 301 5.53 26.00 -10.44
C GLY A 301 6.86 25.21 -10.42
N THR A 302 7.06 24.34 -9.44
CA THR A 302 8.36 23.72 -9.08
C THR A 302 8.79 22.49 -9.89
N GLY A 303 7.96 21.99 -10.82
CA GLY A 303 8.32 20.82 -11.63
C GLY A 303 7.99 19.48 -10.97
N THR A 304 7.04 19.44 -10.04
CA THR A 304 6.52 18.18 -9.46
C THR A 304 5.21 17.79 -10.13
N PHE A 305 4.98 16.54 -10.52
CA PHE A 305 3.71 16.08 -11.09
C PHE A 305 3.33 14.69 -10.61
N PHE A 306 2.04 14.41 -10.62
CA PHE A 306 1.49 13.11 -10.27
C PHE A 306 1.34 12.23 -11.52
N VAL A 307 1.65 10.95 -11.37
CA VAL A 307 1.48 9.91 -12.38
C VAL A 307 0.48 8.88 -11.88
N HIS A 308 -0.67 8.84 -12.53
CA HIS A 308 -1.65 7.78 -12.33
C HIS A 308 -1.15 6.46 -12.92
N PRO A 309 -1.28 5.30 -12.23
CA PRO A 309 -0.81 4.01 -12.75
C PRO A 309 -1.56 3.55 -14.00
N GLY A 310 -2.83 3.95 -14.12
CA GLY A 310 -3.69 3.59 -15.26
C GLY A 310 -4.07 2.12 -15.31
N PHE A 311 -4.12 1.46 -14.15
CA PHE A 311 -4.64 0.11 -13.96
C PHE A 311 -6.14 0.19 -13.86
N ARG A 312 -6.85 -0.56 -14.70
CA ARG A 312 -8.31 -0.63 -14.71
C ARG A 312 -8.79 -1.83 -13.88
N PRO A 313 -10.10 -1.96 -13.61
CA PRO A 313 -10.64 -3.10 -12.88
C PRO A 313 -10.23 -4.45 -13.51
N GLU A 314 -10.17 -4.53 -14.84
CA GLU A 314 -9.77 -5.72 -15.60
C GLU A 314 -8.28 -6.07 -15.47
N ASN A 315 -7.49 -5.18 -14.86
CA ASN A 315 -6.06 -5.38 -14.59
C ASN A 315 -5.77 -5.76 -13.14
N SER A 316 -6.81 -5.81 -12.30
CA SER A 316 -6.70 -6.24 -10.90
C SER A 316 -6.38 -7.74 -10.82
N LEU A 317 -6.02 -8.18 -9.62
CA LEU A 317 -5.75 -9.58 -9.35
C LEU A 317 -6.99 -10.45 -9.60
N PHE A 318 -6.76 -11.61 -10.18
CA PHE A 318 -7.72 -12.63 -10.57
C PHE A 318 -8.82 -12.14 -11.53
N ALA A 319 -8.63 -10.99 -12.20
CA ALA A 319 -9.61 -10.54 -13.17
C ALA A 319 -9.51 -11.34 -14.48
N ASP A 320 -10.64 -11.57 -15.15
CA ASP A 320 -10.74 -12.33 -16.43
C ASP A 320 -9.92 -11.76 -17.61
N GLY A 321 -9.22 -10.63 -17.41
CA GLY A 321 -8.46 -9.92 -18.42
C GLY A 321 -6.98 -10.31 -18.46
N THR A 322 -6.15 -9.34 -18.86
CA THR A 322 -4.70 -9.42 -18.67
C THR A 322 -4.38 -8.73 -17.35
N PRO A 323 -4.27 -9.48 -16.24
CA PRO A 323 -3.89 -8.90 -14.96
C PRO A 323 -2.54 -8.24 -15.11
N PHE A 324 -2.40 -7.05 -14.52
CA PHE A 324 -1.13 -6.32 -14.48
C PHE A 324 -0.33 -6.64 -13.23
N LEU A 325 -0.79 -7.61 -12.43
CA LEU A 325 -0.19 -8.01 -11.18
C LEU A 325 0.39 -9.42 -11.30
N HIS A 326 1.42 -9.69 -10.50
CA HIS A 326 1.87 -11.06 -10.29
C HIS A 326 0.79 -11.85 -9.55
N GLU A 327 0.33 -12.91 -10.21
CA GLU A 327 -0.70 -13.84 -9.75
C GLU A 327 -0.09 -15.21 -9.43
N GLY A 328 -0.96 -16.21 -9.26
CA GLY A 328 -0.54 -17.58 -9.05
C GLY A 328 -0.15 -17.85 -7.59
N TYR A 329 -0.66 -17.03 -6.66
CA TYR A 329 -0.53 -17.35 -5.25
C TYR A 329 -1.14 -18.71 -4.95
N ARG A 330 -0.33 -19.56 -4.34
CA ARG A 330 -0.79 -20.82 -3.78
C ARG A 330 0.07 -21.17 -2.55
N ALA A 331 -0.41 -22.10 -1.74
CA ALA A 331 0.12 -22.43 -0.41
C ALA A 331 1.56 -22.99 -0.31
N PRO A 332 2.44 -22.48 0.56
CA PRO A 332 3.70 -23.17 0.88
C PRO A 332 3.43 -24.58 1.45
N GLY A 333 3.99 -25.65 0.84
CA GLY A 333 4.01 -27.01 1.42
C GLY A 333 3.52 -28.20 0.56
N ASP A 334 2.98 -27.97 -0.64
CA ASP A 334 2.52 -29.03 -1.58
C ASP A 334 3.45 -29.24 -2.79
N GLY A 335 4.58 -28.53 -2.83
CA GLY A 335 5.61 -28.69 -3.84
C GLY A 335 5.39 -27.96 -5.17
N ARG A 336 4.38 -27.07 -5.32
CA ARG A 336 4.22 -26.30 -6.59
C ARG A 336 3.82 -24.82 -6.44
N HIS A 337 3.93 -24.26 -5.24
CA HIS A 337 3.09 -23.14 -4.82
C HIS A 337 3.90 -21.93 -4.38
N GLU A 338 4.41 -21.19 -5.37
CA GLU A 338 5.13 -19.93 -5.22
C GLU A 338 4.60 -18.98 -6.30
N VAL A 339 4.53 -17.69 -6.01
CA VAL A 339 4.37 -16.69 -7.08
C VAL A 339 5.62 -16.80 -7.94
N ARG A 340 5.46 -17.44 -9.11
CA ARG A 340 6.58 -17.67 -10.02
C ARG A 340 6.89 -16.37 -10.73
N ASP A 341 8.06 -15.85 -10.41
CA ASP A 341 8.60 -14.66 -11.03
C ASP A 341 10.11 -14.82 -11.21
N VAL A 342 10.71 -13.94 -12.02
CA VAL A 342 12.12 -14.04 -12.40
C VAL A 342 13.07 -13.70 -11.24
N ALA A 343 12.58 -13.08 -10.17
CA ALA A 343 13.36 -12.72 -9.00
C ALA A 343 13.24 -13.75 -7.85
N LEU A 344 12.35 -14.74 -7.95
CA LEU A 344 12.03 -15.69 -6.89
C LEU A 344 13.26 -16.44 -6.35
N GLU A 345 14.12 -16.97 -7.22
CA GLU A 345 15.32 -17.71 -6.79
C GLU A 345 16.29 -16.79 -6.03
N ALA A 346 16.56 -15.61 -6.59
CA ALA A 346 17.44 -14.62 -5.97
C ALA A 346 16.88 -14.11 -4.64
N ARG A 347 15.56 -13.88 -4.58
CA ARG A 347 14.81 -13.50 -3.38
C ARG A 347 14.87 -14.60 -2.33
N ALA A 348 14.55 -15.84 -2.68
CA ALA A 348 14.62 -16.99 -1.78
C ALA A 348 16.03 -17.13 -1.18
N ALA A 349 17.08 -17.04 -1.99
CA ALA A 349 18.47 -17.07 -1.52
C ALA A 349 18.84 -15.90 -0.59
N ALA A 350 18.10 -14.78 -0.65
CA ALA A 350 18.30 -13.61 0.19
C ALA A 350 17.49 -13.63 1.50
N ILE A 351 16.47 -14.49 1.62
CA ILE A 351 15.58 -14.50 2.79
C ILE A 351 16.32 -15.08 4.01
N PRO A 352 16.48 -14.31 5.09
CA PRO A 352 17.11 -14.82 6.30
C PRO A 352 16.31 -16.01 6.85
N ARG A 353 17.03 -17.11 7.10
CA ARG A 353 16.54 -18.35 7.71
C ARG A 353 15.55 -19.16 6.85
N ILE A 354 15.43 -18.90 5.54
CA ILE A 354 14.56 -19.72 4.67
C ILE A 354 14.89 -21.23 4.74
N GLY A 355 16.19 -21.58 4.81
CA GLY A 355 16.64 -22.99 4.92
C GLY A 355 16.20 -23.69 6.20
N ARG A 356 15.67 -22.93 7.17
CA ARG A 356 15.17 -23.42 8.47
C ARG A 356 13.65 -23.53 8.52
N LEU A 357 12.94 -23.08 7.46
CA LEU A 357 11.48 -23.12 7.39
C LEU A 357 10.89 -24.51 7.70
N PRO A 358 11.43 -25.64 7.17
CA PRO A 358 10.90 -26.97 7.50
C PRO A 358 11.05 -27.35 8.98
N GLU A 359 12.13 -26.90 9.64
CA GLU A 359 12.39 -27.15 11.07
C GLU A 359 11.41 -26.34 11.93
N LEU A 360 11.21 -25.06 11.60
CA LEU A 360 10.24 -24.18 12.26
C LEU A 360 8.82 -24.74 12.15
N GLN A 361 8.39 -25.13 10.95
CA GLN A 361 7.06 -25.70 10.70
C GLN A 361 6.85 -27.01 11.48
N ARG A 362 7.87 -27.89 11.53
CA ARG A 362 7.81 -29.14 12.29
C ARG A 362 7.61 -28.90 13.77
N ALA A 363 8.30 -27.93 14.36
CA ALA A 363 8.13 -27.62 15.78
C ALA A 363 6.71 -27.14 16.09
N VAL A 364 6.14 -26.28 15.25
CA VAL A 364 4.74 -25.83 15.40
C VAL A 364 3.78 -27.02 15.31
N GLN A 365 3.95 -27.89 14.32
CA GLN A 365 3.10 -29.09 14.15
C GLN A 365 3.16 -30.00 15.39
N LEU A 366 4.35 -30.23 15.96
CA LEU A 366 4.51 -31.03 17.17
C LEU A 366 3.86 -30.37 18.39
N THR A 367 3.89 -29.04 18.48
CA THR A 367 3.26 -28.32 19.58
C THR A 367 1.73 -28.33 19.52
N ASN A 368 1.13 -28.55 18.35
CA ASN A 368 -0.32 -28.76 18.23
C ASN A 368 -0.78 -30.09 18.87
N LEU A 369 0.14 -31.03 19.14
CA LEU A 369 -0.13 -32.27 19.87
C LEU A 369 -0.12 -32.09 21.40
N VAL A 370 0.29 -30.91 21.88
CA VAL A 370 0.39 -30.53 23.30
C VAL A 370 -1.00 -30.13 23.82
N GLY A 371 -1.94 -31.09 23.82
CA GLY A 371 -3.28 -30.96 24.42
C GLY A 371 -3.26 -31.02 25.96
N THR A 372 -4.44 -31.06 26.60
CA THR A 372 -4.58 -30.92 28.07
C THR A 372 -3.93 -32.04 28.90
N ASP A 373 -3.71 -33.24 28.35
CA ASP A 373 -3.04 -34.36 29.01
C ASP A 373 -1.73 -34.74 28.29
N LEU A 374 -0.65 -34.04 28.60
CA LEU A 374 0.66 -34.41 28.08
C LEU A 374 1.26 -35.58 28.84
N ARG A 375 1.50 -36.67 28.11
CA ARG A 375 2.48 -37.68 28.52
C ARG A 375 3.88 -37.07 28.46
N ASP A 376 4.72 -37.40 29.43
CA ASP A 376 6.11 -36.89 29.53
C ASP A 376 6.90 -37.05 28.22
N HIS A 377 6.68 -38.14 27.48
CA HIS A 377 7.38 -38.37 26.21
C HIS A 377 7.07 -37.32 25.13
N VAL A 378 5.86 -36.74 25.11
CA VAL A 378 5.47 -35.69 24.15
C VAL A 378 6.13 -34.38 24.54
N ARG A 379 6.13 -34.08 25.85
CA ARG A 379 6.82 -32.93 26.42
C ARG A 379 8.31 -32.95 26.07
N ASP A 380 8.99 -34.07 26.31
CA ASP A 380 10.42 -34.21 26.02
C ASP A 380 10.72 -34.03 24.53
N ARG A 381 9.85 -34.54 23.65
CA ARG A 381 9.99 -34.36 22.21
C ARG A 381 9.86 -32.89 21.81
N VAL A 382 8.86 -32.18 22.34
CA VAL A 382 8.67 -30.75 22.08
C VAL A 382 9.88 -29.95 22.59
N LEU A 383 10.34 -30.23 23.81
CA LEU A 383 11.52 -29.56 24.38
C LEU A 383 12.77 -29.76 23.52
N ARG A 384 13.02 -30.97 23.01
CA ARG A 384 14.15 -31.23 22.11
C ARG A 384 14.08 -30.41 20.83
N GLU A 385 12.91 -30.31 20.21
CA GLU A 385 12.74 -29.58 18.95
C GLU A 385 12.84 -28.05 19.16
N LEU A 386 12.24 -27.52 20.23
CA LEU A 386 12.39 -26.11 20.60
C LEU A 386 13.83 -25.75 20.97
N THR A 387 14.56 -26.67 21.62
CA THR A 387 15.99 -26.51 21.91
C THR A 387 16.81 -26.49 20.62
N ALA A 388 16.57 -27.43 19.70
CA ALA A 388 17.25 -27.46 18.41
C ALA A 388 17.03 -26.17 17.61
N ILE A 389 15.81 -25.62 17.61
CA ILE A 389 15.48 -24.31 17.01
C ILE A 389 16.26 -23.19 17.70
N ARG A 390 16.23 -23.11 19.03
CA ARG A 390 16.95 -22.06 19.78
C ARG A 390 18.44 -22.07 19.46
N ASP A 391 19.06 -23.24 19.44
CA ASP A 391 20.52 -23.39 19.33
C ASP A 391 21.03 -23.21 17.89
N SER A 392 20.16 -23.37 16.88
CA SER A 392 20.54 -23.33 15.47
C SER A 392 20.17 -22.03 14.74
N LEU A 393 19.44 -21.12 15.39
CA LEU A 393 18.90 -19.92 14.75
C LEU A 393 19.50 -18.63 15.28
N ASP A 394 19.92 -17.77 14.35
CA ASP A 394 20.16 -16.34 14.54
C ASP A 394 18.83 -15.55 14.41
N GLY A 395 17.77 -16.06 15.07
CA GLY A 395 16.40 -15.58 14.94
C GLY A 395 16.07 -14.35 15.78
N PRO A 396 14.79 -13.92 15.79
CA PRO A 396 14.39 -12.78 16.60
C PRO A 396 14.74 -12.94 18.08
N THR A 397 15.34 -11.94 18.72
CA THR A 397 15.78 -12.06 20.12
C THR A 397 14.62 -12.37 21.07
N SER A 398 13.45 -11.79 20.81
CA SER A 398 12.21 -12.03 21.54
C SER A 398 11.66 -13.45 21.35
N MET A 399 11.92 -14.08 20.20
CA MET A 399 11.58 -15.49 19.96
C MET A 399 12.52 -16.40 20.74
N LEU A 400 13.84 -16.17 20.65
CA LEU A 400 14.85 -16.95 21.36
C LEU A 400 14.68 -16.87 22.89
N ALA A 401 14.33 -15.69 23.41
CA ALA A 401 14.02 -15.51 24.83
C ALA A 401 12.83 -16.39 25.28
N ARG A 402 11.74 -16.42 24.50
CA ARG A 402 10.57 -17.25 24.82
C ARG A 402 10.87 -18.73 24.74
N LEU A 403 11.64 -19.16 23.74
CA LEU A 403 12.10 -20.55 23.63
C LEU A 403 12.92 -20.94 24.87
N THR A 404 13.82 -20.06 25.30
CA THR A 404 14.64 -20.26 26.50
C THR A 404 13.75 -20.40 27.75
N THR A 405 12.77 -19.53 27.93
CA THR A 405 11.79 -19.66 29.03
C THR A 405 11.06 -21.01 29.02
N VAL A 406 10.65 -21.53 27.85
CA VAL A 406 10.01 -22.87 27.79
C VAL A 406 10.97 -23.99 28.22
N ILE A 407 12.24 -23.88 27.82
CA ILE A 407 13.26 -24.91 28.04
C ILE A 407 13.70 -24.92 29.51
N GLU A 408 13.80 -23.76 30.13
CA GLU A 408 14.25 -23.60 31.52
C GLU A 408 13.12 -23.77 32.54
N ASP A 409 11.87 -23.45 32.18
CA ASP A 409 10.75 -23.51 33.12
C ASP A 409 10.30 -24.95 33.41
N GLY A 410 10.09 -25.22 34.71
CA GLY A 410 9.54 -26.47 35.23
C GLY A 410 8.07 -26.72 34.83
N ALA A 411 7.47 -27.78 35.40
CA ALA A 411 6.14 -28.26 34.98
C ALA A 411 4.98 -27.24 35.14
N GLY A 412 5.13 -26.21 35.99
CA GLY A 412 4.03 -25.34 36.41
C GLY A 412 3.46 -24.39 35.35
N GLN A 413 4.24 -23.97 34.35
CA GLN A 413 3.78 -23.04 33.30
C GLN A 413 4.07 -23.51 31.87
N PHE A 414 4.45 -24.78 31.72
CA PHE A 414 4.91 -25.33 30.45
C PHE A 414 3.95 -25.06 29.27
N GLN A 415 2.64 -25.29 29.44
CA GLN A 415 1.66 -25.08 28.37
C GLN A 415 1.58 -23.62 27.91
N THR A 416 1.53 -22.68 28.85
CA THR A 416 1.49 -21.23 28.54
C THR A 416 2.75 -20.80 27.82
N ASN A 417 3.91 -21.24 28.30
CA ASN A 417 5.21 -20.90 27.73
C ASN A 417 5.35 -21.47 26.32
N VAL A 418 5.00 -22.74 26.11
CA VAL A 418 4.95 -23.37 24.77
C VAL A 418 4.08 -22.55 23.83
N ARG A 419 2.86 -22.17 24.22
CA ARG A 419 1.96 -21.35 23.36
C ARG A 419 2.61 -20.03 22.95
N THR A 420 3.25 -19.32 23.89
CA THR A 420 3.88 -18.04 23.59
C THR A 420 5.12 -18.16 22.69
N ALA A 421 5.89 -19.25 22.83
CA ALA A 421 7.04 -19.55 22.00
C ALA A 421 6.62 -19.99 20.60
N VAL A 422 5.63 -20.86 20.48
CA VAL A 422 5.03 -21.30 19.20
C VAL A 422 4.43 -20.12 18.46
N SER A 423 3.74 -19.21 19.15
CA SER A 423 3.28 -17.95 18.55
C SER A 423 4.42 -17.11 17.98
N ALA A 424 5.60 -17.11 18.63
CA ALA A 424 6.78 -16.40 18.09
C ALA A 424 7.39 -17.11 16.89
N VAL A 425 7.48 -18.44 16.93
CA VAL A 425 7.91 -19.26 15.78
C VAL A 425 6.96 -19.09 14.59
N ASN A 426 5.65 -19.08 14.81
CA ASN A 426 4.65 -18.84 13.76
C ASN A 426 4.79 -17.46 13.10
N ARG A 427 5.08 -16.41 13.88
CA ARG A 427 5.36 -15.08 13.30
C ARG A 427 6.59 -15.10 12.40
N GLU A 428 7.62 -15.85 12.78
CA GLU A 428 8.82 -15.99 11.99
C GLU A 428 8.61 -16.80 10.71
N ILE A 429 7.83 -17.89 10.77
CA ILE A 429 7.36 -18.63 9.60
C ILE A 429 6.61 -17.70 8.65
N GLY A 430 5.62 -16.96 9.15
CA GLY A 430 4.83 -16.02 8.34
C GLY A 430 5.69 -14.96 7.68
N ARG A 431 6.72 -14.43 8.37
CA ARG A 431 7.68 -13.48 7.77
C ARG A 431 8.46 -14.08 6.60
N ILE A 432 8.92 -15.33 6.74
CA ILE A 432 9.63 -16.06 5.68
C ILE A 432 8.68 -16.29 4.50
N GLU A 433 7.48 -16.80 4.75
CA GLU A 433 6.48 -17.12 3.72
C GLU A 433 6.03 -15.86 2.95
N VAL A 434 5.74 -14.76 3.65
CA VAL A 434 5.44 -13.46 3.03
C VAL A 434 6.60 -12.98 2.16
N SER A 435 7.83 -13.20 2.59
CA SER A 435 9.02 -12.84 1.80
C SER A 435 9.18 -13.71 0.54
N VAL A 436 8.74 -14.97 0.56
CA VAL A 436 8.79 -15.86 -0.61
C VAL A 436 7.82 -15.37 -1.67
N ILE A 437 6.60 -15.02 -1.28
CA ILE A 437 5.54 -14.55 -2.17
C ILE A 437 5.55 -13.04 -2.37
N ALA A 438 6.63 -12.34 -2.02
CA ALA A 438 6.61 -10.89 -1.91
C ALA A 438 6.16 -10.18 -3.19
N SER A 439 6.42 -10.74 -4.38
CA SER A 439 5.95 -10.21 -5.67
C SER A 439 4.43 -10.27 -5.86
N PHE A 440 3.71 -11.08 -5.08
CA PHE A 440 2.26 -11.10 -5.09
C PHE A 440 1.69 -9.69 -4.94
N LEU A 441 0.65 -9.34 -5.71
CA LEU A 441 0.06 -8.01 -5.77
C LEU A 441 0.96 -6.90 -6.35
N HIS A 442 2.19 -7.19 -6.81
CA HIS A 442 3.07 -6.22 -7.45
C HIS A 442 2.92 -6.23 -8.97
N PRO A 443 3.30 -5.16 -9.69
CA PRO A 443 3.17 -5.13 -11.13
C PRO A 443 4.00 -6.24 -11.78
N ASN A 444 3.37 -7.06 -12.62
CA ASN A 444 4.10 -7.93 -13.54
C ASN A 444 4.69 -7.11 -14.70
N GLU A 445 5.34 -7.75 -15.67
CA GLU A 445 5.97 -7.03 -16.79
C GLU A 445 4.99 -6.13 -17.57
N ALA A 446 3.74 -6.58 -17.77
CA ALA A 446 2.72 -5.80 -18.45
C ALA A 446 2.31 -4.58 -17.62
N GLY A 447 2.11 -4.77 -16.32
CA GLY A 447 1.87 -3.68 -15.37
C GLY A 447 3.02 -2.68 -15.30
N ALA A 448 4.26 -3.15 -15.30
CA ALA A 448 5.45 -2.30 -15.29
C ALA A 448 5.58 -1.47 -16.57
N ARG A 449 5.33 -2.08 -17.74
CA ARG A 449 5.26 -1.37 -19.03
C ARG A 449 4.16 -0.30 -18.99
N ARG A 450 2.99 -0.61 -18.45
CA ARG A 450 1.87 0.33 -18.29
C ARG A 450 2.24 1.53 -17.41
N TYR A 451 2.87 1.29 -16.26
CA TYR A 451 3.39 2.37 -15.40
C TYR A 451 4.39 3.24 -16.17
N ALA A 452 5.34 2.62 -16.85
CA ALA A 452 6.37 3.33 -17.61
C ALA A 452 5.75 4.21 -18.70
N ASP A 453 4.75 3.70 -19.44
CA ASP A 453 3.98 4.48 -20.41
C ASP A 453 3.35 5.72 -19.78
N ARG A 454 2.72 5.56 -18.61
CA ARG A 454 2.07 6.68 -17.90
C ARG A 454 3.10 7.71 -17.42
N ILE A 455 4.26 7.29 -16.91
CA ILE A 455 5.35 8.20 -16.52
C ILE A 455 5.86 8.98 -17.72
N VAL A 456 6.20 8.29 -18.82
CA VAL A 456 6.74 8.91 -20.05
C VAL A 456 5.73 9.92 -20.61
N ALA A 457 4.46 9.51 -20.77
CA ALA A 457 3.41 10.39 -21.28
C ALA A 457 3.20 11.62 -20.38
N ARG A 458 3.26 11.45 -19.06
CA ARG A 458 3.09 12.56 -18.11
C ARG A 458 4.29 13.50 -18.12
N HIS A 459 5.50 12.98 -18.23
CA HIS A 459 6.73 13.76 -18.38
C HIS A 459 6.73 14.57 -19.69
N ALA A 460 6.41 13.94 -20.82
CA ALA A 460 6.30 14.61 -22.11
C ALA A 460 5.26 15.73 -22.05
N ARG A 461 4.07 15.47 -21.49
CA ARG A 461 3.07 16.50 -21.24
C ARG A 461 3.64 17.62 -20.37
N HIS A 462 4.26 17.30 -19.24
CA HIS A 462 4.82 18.30 -18.34
C HIS A 462 5.81 19.25 -19.04
N ARG A 463 6.65 18.71 -19.94
CA ARG A 463 7.61 19.47 -20.73
C ARG A 463 6.96 20.30 -21.83
N GLU A 464 6.00 19.72 -22.54
CA GLU A 464 5.36 20.32 -23.70
C GLU A 464 4.13 21.15 -23.35
N THR A 465 3.77 21.24 -22.07
CA THR A 465 2.52 21.87 -21.62
C THR A 465 2.48 23.30 -22.14
N SER A 466 1.62 23.53 -23.13
CA SER A 466 1.30 24.84 -23.64
C SER A 466 -0.04 25.22 -23.06
N LEU A 467 0.00 26.18 -22.14
CA LEU A 467 -1.21 26.76 -21.57
C LEU A 467 -2.25 27.09 -22.64
N ARG A 468 -1.81 27.70 -23.74
CA ARG A 468 -2.70 28.09 -24.82
C ARG A 468 -3.42 26.88 -25.42
N ARG A 469 -2.71 25.78 -25.64
CA ARG A 469 -3.27 24.53 -26.20
C ARG A 469 -4.30 23.91 -25.25
N ASP A 470 -4.00 23.83 -23.96
CA ASP A 470 -4.94 23.25 -22.99
C ASP A 470 -6.17 24.14 -22.81
N LEU A 471 -5.99 25.46 -22.80
CA LEU A 471 -7.11 26.40 -22.68
C LEU A 471 -8.01 26.43 -23.92
N THR A 472 -7.47 26.22 -25.13
CA THR A 472 -8.31 26.13 -26.34
C THR A 472 -9.28 24.94 -26.30
N ARG A 473 -9.02 23.92 -25.47
CA ARG A 473 -9.97 22.83 -25.24
C ARG A 473 -11.08 23.19 -24.23
N ILE A 474 -10.86 24.25 -23.46
CA ILE A 474 -11.72 24.64 -22.32
C ILE A 474 -12.60 25.85 -22.69
N GLY A 475 -12.13 26.71 -23.60
CA GLY A 475 -12.88 27.84 -24.12
C GLY A 475 -12.87 27.86 -25.64
N GLY A 476 -14.05 27.75 -26.26
CA GLY A 476 -14.25 28.02 -27.69
C GLY A 476 -14.28 29.51 -28.05
N ASP A 477 -14.24 30.40 -27.05
CA ASP A 477 -14.38 31.86 -27.16
C ASP A 477 -13.09 32.60 -26.76
N PRO A 478 -12.89 33.88 -27.16
CA PRO A 478 -11.68 34.68 -26.89
C PRO A 478 -11.62 35.19 -25.44
N MET A 479 -11.93 34.34 -24.46
CA MET A 479 -11.81 34.66 -23.04
C MET A 479 -10.33 34.72 -22.61
N SER A 480 -10.02 35.60 -21.66
CA SER A 480 -8.71 35.60 -21.03
C SER A 480 -8.46 34.27 -20.30
N VAL A 481 -7.21 33.81 -20.30
CA VAL A 481 -6.78 32.61 -19.54
C VAL A 481 -7.29 32.62 -18.10
N ARG A 482 -7.19 33.78 -17.44
CA ARG A 482 -7.57 33.94 -16.04
C ARG A 482 -9.07 33.72 -15.85
N THR A 483 -9.88 34.25 -16.76
CA THR A 483 -11.34 34.07 -16.77
C THR A 483 -11.68 32.60 -16.96
N THR A 484 -11.06 31.94 -17.94
CA THR A 484 -11.29 30.51 -18.22
C THR A 484 -10.95 29.64 -17.02
N LEU A 485 -9.79 29.87 -16.38
CA LEU A 485 -9.40 29.09 -15.19
C LEU A 485 -10.36 29.30 -14.01
N ARG A 486 -10.77 30.56 -13.75
CA ARG A 486 -11.73 30.87 -12.69
C ARG A 486 -13.11 30.26 -12.93
N ARG A 487 -13.55 30.18 -14.19
CA ARG A 487 -14.81 29.52 -14.57
C ARG A 487 -14.84 28.04 -14.16
N TYR A 488 -13.68 27.39 -14.16
CA TYR A 488 -13.47 26.01 -13.69
C TYR A 488 -13.02 25.93 -12.23
N GLY A 489 -13.21 27.00 -11.44
CA GLY A 489 -12.85 27.04 -10.02
C GLY A 489 -11.34 27.00 -9.74
N LEU A 490 -10.49 27.08 -10.75
CA LEU A 490 -9.04 27.11 -10.58
C LEU A 490 -8.59 28.54 -10.25
N ARG A 491 -7.63 28.64 -9.32
CA ARG A 491 -7.09 29.91 -8.83
C ARG A 491 -5.76 30.21 -9.53
N PRO A 492 -5.71 30.99 -10.63
CA PRO A 492 -4.47 31.30 -11.33
C PRO A 492 -3.42 32.02 -10.45
N GLU A 493 -3.85 32.60 -9.32
CA GLU A 493 -3.00 33.23 -8.32
C GLU A 493 -2.02 32.24 -7.67
N THR A 494 -2.32 30.94 -7.65
CA THR A 494 -1.40 29.90 -7.17
C THR A 494 -0.34 29.51 -8.21
N GLY A 495 -0.36 30.16 -9.37
CA GLY A 495 0.56 29.92 -10.48
C GLY A 495 -0.06 29.07 -11.57
N LEU A 496 0.23 29.46 -12.81
CA LEU A 496 -0.36 28.85 -13.99
C LEU A 496 -0.07 27.35 -14.14
N ARG A 497 1.16 26.95 -13.78
CA ARG A 497 1.58 25.54 -13.81
C ARG A 497 0.81 24.69 -12.80
N ALA A 498 0.45 25.24 -11.65
CA ALA A 498 -0.39 24.53 -10.67
C ALA A 498 -1.79 24.30 -11.25
N ALA A 499 -2.38 25.31 -11.90
CA ALA A 499 -3.66 25.16 -12.60
C ALA A 499 -3.59 24.10 -13.70
N LEU A 500 -2.49 24.05 -14.46
CA LEU A 500 -2.29 23.08 -15.54
C LEU A 500 -2.23 21.62 -15.07
N GLN A 501 -1.83 21.38 -13.82
CA GLN A 501 -1.86 20.02 -13.26
C GLN A 501 -3.28 19.47 -13.14
N ASN A 502 -4.29 20.33 -13.07
CA ASN A 502 -5.70 19.94 -13.00
C ASN A 502 -6.31 19.67 -14.37
N MET A 503 -5.58 19.89 -15.47
CA MET A 503 -6.10 19.68 -16.84
C MET A 503 -6.31 18.22 -17.16
N VAL A 504 -5.42 17.35 -16.67
CA VAL A 504 -5.66 15.90 -16.67
C VAL A 504 -6.27 15.59 -15.34
N VAL A 505 -7.54 15.20 -15.36
CA VAL A 505 -8.25 14.74 -14.18
C VAL A 505 -7.83 13.30 -13.98
N ASP A 506 -7.15 13.02 -12.88
CA ASP A 506 -6.79 11.66 -12.47
C ASP A 506 -7.89 11.13 -11.54
N VAL A 507 -8.39 12.00 -10.66
CA VAL A 507 -9.41 11.68 -9.65
C VAL A 507 -10.46 12.79 -9.55
N LEU A 508 -11.73 12.38 -9.42
CA LEU A 508 -12.84 13.24 -9.01
C LEU A 508 -13.23 12.90 -7.58
N ALA A 509 -13.45 13.93 -6.76
CA ALA A 509 -13.91 13.80 -5.38
C ALA A 509 -15.21 14.58 -5.22
N VAL A 510 -16.22 13.96 -4.64
CA VAL A 510 -17.54 14.54 -4.43
C VAL A 510 -17.86 14.51 -2.95
N GLU A 511 -18.22 15.64 -2.37
CA GLU A 511 -18.87 15.66 -1.04
C GLU A 511 -20.34 15.98 -1.24
N VAL A 512 -21.21 15.08 -0.80
CA VAL A 512 -22.66 15.23 -0.88
C VAL A 512 -23.20 15.30 0.54
N GLU A 513 -23.79 16.43 0.91
CA GLU A 513 -24.57 16.53 2.14
C GLU A 513 -26.06 16.40 1.78
N ALA A 514 -26.75 15.44 2.37
CA ALA A 514 -28.16 15.16 2.17
C ALA A 514 -28.86 14.81 3.49
N GLU A 515 -30.14 15.16 3.58
CA GLU A 515 -31.02 14.85 4.69
C GLU A 515 -32.23 14.03 4.23
N GLN A 516 -32.80 13.21 5.10
CA GLN A 516 -34.05 12.51 4.80
C GLN A 516 -35.23 13.49 4.94
N THR A 517 -36.07 13.60 3.91
CA THR A 517 -37.19 14.56 3.89
C THR A 517 -38.45 14.05 4.56
N VAL A 518 -38.60 12.74 4.69
CA VAL A 518 -39.80 12.12 5.28
C VAL A 518 -39.39 11.40 6.56
N PRO A 519 -39.81 11.88 7.75
CA PRO A 519 -39.70 11.11 8.98
C PRO A 519 -40.65 9.92 8.87
N GLY A 520 -40.11 8.75 8.57
CA GLY A 520 -40.83 7.48 8.52
C GLY A 520 -40.30 6.52 9.59
N PRO A 521 -41.05 5.47 9.94
CA PRO A 521 -40.59 4.45 10.88
C PRO A 521 -39.38 3.66 10.36
N ILE A 522 -39.08 3.74 9.06
CA ILE A 522 -37.95 3.07 8.42
C ILE A 522 -36.87 4.11 8.13
N THR A 523 -35.76 4.02 8.87
CA THR A 523 -34.53 4.76 8.56
C THR A 523 -33.79 3.97 7.49
N ILE A 524 -33.82 4.44 6.24
CA ILE A 524 -32.99 3.86 5.18
C ILE A 524 -31.59 4.45 5.35
N PRO A 525 -30.55 3.62 5.58
CA PRO A 525 -29.20 4.13 5.66
C PRO A 525 -28.82 4.76 4.33
N LEU A 526 -28.43 6.03 4.38
CA LEU A 526 -27.98 6.83 3.25
C LEU A 526 -26.85 6.14 2.45
N SER A 527 -26.00 5.38 3.12
CA SER A 527 -24.93 4.58 2.52
C SER A 527 -25.42 3.47 1.58
N ALA A 528 -26.69 3.09 1.61
CA ALA A 528 -27.25 2.07 0.73
C ALA A 528 -27.70 2.59 -0.64
N VAL A 529 -27.73 3.92 -0.86
CA VAL A 529 -28.17 4.51 -2.13
C VAL A 529 -26.97 4.66 -3.07
N PRO A 530 -26.90 3.90 -4.19
CA PRO A 530 -25.85 4.09 -5.17
C PRO A 530 -25.94 5.49 -5.79
N MET A 531 -24.83 6.22 -5.76
CA MET A 531 -24.71 7.52 -6.39
C MET A 531 -23.82 7.42 -7.63
N PHE A 532 -24.15 8.20 -8.64
CA PHE A 532 -23.37 8.30 -9.86
C PHE A 532 -23.13 9.77 -10.21
N LEU A 533 -21.92 10.06 -10.66
CA LEU A 533 -21.55 11.33 -11.24
C LEU A 533 -21.46 11.15 -12.75
N ARG A 534 -22.37 11.78 -13.50
CA ARG A 534 -22.21 11.92 -14.94
C ARG A 534 -21.50 13.24 -15.25
N VAL A 535 -20.37 13.12 -15.94
CA VAL A 535 -19.58 14.23 -16.50
C VAL A 535 -19.55 14.05 -18.02
N ALA A 536 -19.72 15.13 -18.77
CA ALA A 536 -19.98 15.06 -20.21
C ALA A 536 -21.26 14.27 -20.57
N ALA A 537 -21.58 14.18 -21.86
CA ALA A 537 -22.78 13.49 -22.34
C ALA A 537 -22.72 11.96 -22.12
N ASP A 538 -21.54 11.36 -22.05
CA ASP A 538 -21.34 9.91 -22.22
C ASP A 538 -20.60 9.22 -21.07
N ARG A 539 -20.08 9.93 -20.05
CA ARG A 539 -19.32 9.30 -18.95
C ARG A 539 -20.06 9.33 -17.64
N ARG A 540 -20.49 8.15 -17.17
CA ARG A 540 -21.14 7.93 -15.87
C ARG A 540 -20.19 7.18 -14.96
N TYR A 541 -19.86 7.77 -13.82
CA TYR A 541 -19.00 7.19 -12.80
C TYR A 541 -19.81 6.84 -11.56
N ARG A 542 -19.62 5.66 -10.99
CA ARG A 542 -20.15 5.33 -9.66
C ARG A 542 -19.32 6.05 -8.61
N ILE A 543 -19.97 6.69 -7.65
CA ILE A 543 -19.31 7.35 -6.53
C ILE A 543 -19.17 6.32 -5.40
N ASP A 544 -17.94 5.93 -5.09
CA ASP A 544 -17.66 5.03 -3.97
C ASP A 544 -17.45 5.86 -2.69
N GLY A 545 -18.38 5.72 -1.75
CA GLY A 545 -18.34 6.41 -0.46
C GLY A 545 -19.73 6.60 0.15
N PRO A 546 -19.81 6.93 1.45
CA PRO A 546 -21.08 7.23 2.10
C PRO A 546 -21.64 8.57 1.60
N VAL A 547 -22.97 8.67 1.48
CA VAL A 547 -23.64 9.98 1.43
C VAL A 547 -23.38 10.68 2.77
N ASN A 548 -23.12 11.98 2.76
CA ASN A 548 -22.57 12.76 3.88
C ASN A 548 -21.07 12.53 4.16
N GLY A 549 -20.35 11.97 3.19
CA GLY A 549 -18.89 11.90 3.24
C GLY A 549 -18.26 12.25 1.89
N LEU A 550 -16.95 12.02 1.83
CA LEU A 550 -16.17 12.17 0.60
C LEU A 550 -16.31 10.89 -0.24
N GLY A 551 -16.94 11.00 -1.41
CA GLY A 551 -16.94 9.98 -2.44
C GLY A 551 -15.82 10.23 -3.44
N VAL A 552 -15.10 9.20 -3.86
CA VAL A 552 -13.96 9.36 -4.78
C VAL A 552 -14.10 8.45 -5.99
N VAL A 553 -13.72 8.97 -7.15
CA VAL A 553 -13.80 8.30 -8.45
C VAL A 553 -12.44 8.36 -9.13
N ASP A 554 -11.91 7.18 -9.47
CA ASP A 554 -10.76 7.04 -10.36
C ASP A 554 -11.20 7.21 -11.82
N THR A 555 -10.60 8.17 -12.52
CA THR A 555 -10.87 8.43 -13.96
C THR A 555 -9.79 7.84 -14.87
N TYR A 556 -8.82 7.14 -14.28
CA TYR A 556 -7.67 6.52 -14.91
C TYR A 556 -6.73 7.49 -15.64
N GLY A 557 -6.90 8.80 -15.44
CA GLY A 557 -6.18 9.85 -16.17
C GLY A 557 -6.68 10.05 -17.62
N ASP A 558 -7.89 9.54 -17.92
CA ASP A 558 -8.47 9.56 -19.27
C ASP A 558 -9.46 10.73 -19.45
N LEU A 559 -9.69 11.54 -18.42
CA LEU A 559 -10.57 12.71 -18.43
C LEU A 559 -9.76 14.01 -18.48
N HIS A 560 -10.12 14.91 -19.38
CA HIS A 560 -9.60 16.28 -19.41
C HIS A 560 -10.58 17.23 -18.70
N LEU A 561 -10.09 18.29 -18.06
CA LEU A 561 -10.94 19.24 -17.34
C LEU A 561 -11.98 19.89 -18.27
N GLY A 562 -11.58 20.19 -19.51
CA GLY A 562 -12.47 20.72 -20.55
C GLY A 562 -13.58 19.77 -20.99
N ASP A 563 -13.44 18.47 -20.72
CA ASP A 563 -14.50 17.49 -21.00
C ASP A 563 -15.63 17.59 -19.97
N ILE A 564 -15.42 18.27 -18.84
CA ILE A 564 -16.44 18.46 -17.80
C ILE A 564 -17.26 19.72 -18.13
N ASP A 565 -18.21 19.58 -19.05
CA ASP A 565 -19.12 20.64 -19.50
C ASP A 565 -20.50 20.61 -18.80
N ARG A 566 -20.76 19.52 -18.06
CA ARG A 566 -21.98 19.27 -17.32
C ARG A 566 -21.68 18.38 -16.13
N LEU A 567 -22.31 18.66 -15.00
CA LEU A 567 -22.29 17.81 -13.82
C LEU A 567 -23.71 17.36 -13.49
N VAL A 568 -23.95 16.05 -13.48
CA VAL A 568 -25.21 15.47 -13.05
C VAL A 568 -24.95 14.46 -11.95
N LEU A 569 -25.51 14.71 -10.76
CA LEU A 569 -25.57 13.73 -9.69
C LEU A 569 -26.84 12.90 -9.87
N GLU A 570 -26.68 11.60 -10.04
CA GLU A 570 -27.76 10.62 -10.21
C GLU A 570 -27.77 9.67 -9.02
N THR A 571 -28.95 9.28 -8.55
CA THR A 571 -29.09 8.27 -7.49
C THR A 571 -30.11 7.22 -7.88
N ASP A 572 -29.75 5.95 -7.72
CA ASP A 572 -30.65 4.83 -7.96
C ASP A 572 -31.40 4.54 -6.65
N GLY A 573 -32.55 5.18 -6.42
CA GLY A 573 -33.31 5.00 -5.18
C GLY A 573 -34.51 5.95 -5.01
N PRO A 574 -35.34 5.75 -3.97
CA PRO A 574 -36.49 6.59 -3.71
C PRO A 574 -36.06 8.05 -3.41
N THR A 575 -36.84 9.02 -3.92
CA THR A 575 -36.60 10.47 -3.82
C THR A 575 -36.87 11.04 -2.41
N ILE A 576 -36.61 10.27 -1.36
CA ILE A 576 -36.88 10.60 0.05
C ILE A 576 -35.74 11.35 0.72
N PHE A 577 -34.67 11.63 -0.02
CA PHE A 577 -33.54 12.43 0.45
C PHE A 577 -33.54 13.78 -0.26
N ARG A 578 -33.02 14.81 0.42
CA ARG A 578 -32.82 16.15 -0.13
C ARG A 578 -31.36 16.51 -0.01
N LEU A 579 -30.75 16.79 -1.15
CA LEU A 579 -29.43 17.41 -1.23
C LEU A 579 -29.47 18.75 -0.50
N ARG A 580 -28.50 19.00 0.37
CA ARG A 580 -28.22 20.27 1.04
C ARG A 580 -27.04 20.98 0.43
N SER A 581 -25.92 20.26 0.27
CA SER A 581 -24.72 20.79 -0.33
C SER A 581 -24.03 19.76 -1.22
N PHE A 582 -23.35 20.26 -2.25
CA PHE A 582 -22.56 19.48 -3.19
C PHE A 582 -21.23 20.18 -3.41
N ARG A 583 -20.14 19.45 -3.26
CA ARG A 583 -18.79 19.91 -3.60
C ARG A 583 -18.15 18.95 -4.57
N LEU A 584 -17.56 19.48 -5.65
CA LEU A 584 -16.70 18.72 -6.54
C LEU A 584 -15.27 19.22 -6.41
N SER A 585 -14.36 18.28 -6.20
CA SER A 585 -12.92 18.48 -6.24
C SER A 585 -12.32 17.68 -7.39
N VAL A 586 -11.43 18.31 -8.15
CA VAL A 586 -10.60 17.69 -9.18
C VAL A 586 -9.18 17.63 -8.63
N ASN A 587 -8.59 16.43 -8.57
CA ASN A 587 -7.20 16.25 -8.15
C ASN A 587 -6.85 16.92 -6.80
N GLY A 588 -7.78 16.88 -5.84
CA GLY A 588 -7.61 17.52 -4.52
C GLY A 588 -7.99 19.00 -4.45
N THR A 589 -8.25 19.65 -5.59
CA THR A 589 -8.66 21.07 -5.65
C THR A 589 -10.16 21.17 -5.80
N THR A 590 -10.85 21.83 -4.87
CA THR A 590 -12.28 22.13 -5.03
C THR A 590 -12.50 23.08 -6.20
N VAL A 591 -13.19 22.60 -7.23
CA VAL A 591 -13.49 23.34 -8.48
C VAL A 591 -14.94 23.80 -8.56
N PHE A 592 -15.84 23.20 -7.78
CA PHE A 592 -17.24 23.59 -7.75
C PHE A 592 -17.85 23.32 -6.38
N ALA A 593 -18.72 24.23 -5.93
CA ALA A 593 -19.52 24.06 -4.73
C ALA A 593 -20.91 24.67 -4.96
N SER A 594 -21.94 24.00 -4.45
CA SER A 594 -23.33 24.41 -4.56
C SER A 594 -24.06 24.10 -3.27
N ALA A 595 -24.79 25.08 -2.73
CA ALA A 595 -25.73 24.91 -1.63
C ALA A 595 -27.19 24.73 -2.14
N LYS A 596 -27.34 24.25 -3.38
CA LYS A 596 -28.66 24.08 -4.01
C LYS A 596 -29.41 22.94 -3.34
N ALA A 597 -30.47 23.27 -2.64
CA ALA A 597 -31.38 22.29 -2.07
C ALA A 597 -32.25 21.66 -3.17
N ALA A 598 -32.19 20.33 -3.35
CA ALA A 598 -32.97 19.61 -4.35
C ALA A 598 -33.30 18.19 -3.88
N PRO A 599 -34.44 17.60 -4.26
CA PRO A 599 -34.67 16.16 -4.06
C PRO A 599 -33.52 15.36 -4.68
N LEU A 600 -33.00 14.38 -3.94
CA LEU A 600 -32.02 13.42 -4.45
C LEU A 600 -32.73 12.55 -5.50
N GLY A 601 -32.09 12.39 -6.65
CA GLY A 601 -32.68 11.81 -7.86
C GLY A 601 -31.74 12.12 -9.01
N THR A 602 -32.15 13.01 -9.92
CA THR A 602 -31.25 13.57 -10.95
C THR A 602 -31.08 15.07 -10.70
N VAL A 603 -29.92 15.49 -10.20
CA VAL A 603 -29.59 16.89 -9.94
C VAL A 603 -28.56 17.36 -10.95
N THR A 604 -28.95 18.28 -11.84
CA THR A 604 -28.00 18.94 -12.77
C THR A 604 -27.47 20.23 -12.15
N PHE A 605 -26.16 20.41 -12.21
CA PHE A 605 -25.45 21.61 -11.80
C PHE A 605 -24.93 22.37 -13.03
N GLY A 606 -25.00 23.70 -12.98
CA GLY A 606 -24.38 24.57 -14.00
C GLY A 606 -22.87 24.66 -13.77
N TYR A 607 -22.13 23.71 -14.31
CA TYR A 607 -20.67 23.70 -14.31
C TYR A 607 -20.17 23.58 -15.74
N PRO A 608 -19.09 24.28 -16.13
CA PRO A 608 -18.35 25.26 -15.34
C PRO A 608 -19.23 26.49 -15.03
N SER A 609 -19.19 26.99 -13.79
CA SER A 609 -20.09 28.07 -13.33
C SER A 609 -19.87 29.31 -14.19
N THR A 610 -20.93 29.84 -14.80
CA THR A 610 -20.91 31.07 -15.59
C THR A 610 -20.58 32.29 -14.76
#